data_AF-A0A923UAZ8-F1
#
_entry.id   AF-A0A923UAZ8-F1
#
_cell.length_a   1.000
_cell.length_b   1.000
_cell.length_c   1.000
_cell.angle_alpha   90.00
_cell.angle_beta   90.00
_cell.angle_gamma   90.00
#
_symmetry.space_group_name_H-M   'P 1'
#
loop_
_entity.id
_entity.type
_entity.pdbx_description
1 polymer ?
#
loop_
_entity_poly.entity_id
_entity_poly.type
_entity_poly.pdbx_seq_one_letter_code
_entity_poly.pdbx_strand_id
1 'polypeptide(L)' 'MSNAFWDDRYAKAAAAGAAVWSREPNAWIEQVTGTLAPGTAIDLAAGEGRNAL' A
#
# COMPACT_ATOMS: atom_id res chain seq x y z
N MET A 1 1.54 16.15 8.00
CA MET A 1 1.44 14.96 8.88
C MET A 1 2.86 14.45 9.14
N SER A 2 3.18 14.01 10.36
CA SER A 2 4.51 13.51 10.72
C SER A 2 4.67 12.02 10.41
N ASN A 3 5.90 11.51 10.44
CA ASN A 3 6.16 10.07 10.43
C ASN A 3 5.47 9.37 11.62
N ALA A 4 5.58 9.93 12.82
CA ALA A 4 5.00 9.37 14.03
C ALA A 4 3.48 9.17 13.94
N PHE A 5 2.78 10.05 13.22
CA PHE A 5 1.34 9.89 12.96
C PHE A 5 1.03 8.63 12.15
N TRP A 6 1.82 8.36 11.12
CA TRP A 6 1.65 7.17 10.28
C TRP A 6 2.06 5.90 11.02
N ASP A 7 3.17 5.95 11.75
CA ASP A 7 3.65 4.83 12.56
C ASP A 7 2.59 4.38 13.58
N ASP A 8 1.99 5.32 14.31
CA ASP A 8 0.92 5.06 15.27
C ASP A 8 -0.32 4.45 14.60
N ARG A 9 -0.70 4.96 13.42
CA ARG A 9 -1.86 4.46 12.67
C ARG A 9 -1.69 3.00 12.24
N TYR A 10 -0.53 2.64 11.67
CA TYR A 10 -0.26 1.25 11.27
C TYR A 10 -0.10 0.33 12.47
N ALA A 11 0.57 0.78 13.54
CA ALA A 11 0.71 0.00 14.77
C ALA A 11 -0.65 -0.37 15.39
N LYS A 12 -1.61 0.58 15.41
CA LYS A 12 -2.96 0.35 15.92
C LYS A 12 -3.75 -0.66 15.07
N ALA A 13 -3.67 -0.57 13.74
CA ALA A 13 -4.33 -1.53 12.86
C ALA A 13 -3.75 -2.94 13.08
N ALA A 14 -2.43 -3.07 13.10
CA ALA A 14 -1.74 -4.34 13.33
C ALA A 14 -2.08 -4.95 14.70
N ALA A 15 -2.12 -4.14 15.77
CA ALA A 15 -2.52 -4.60 17.10
C ALA A 15 -3.97 -5.11 17.16
N ALA A 16 -4.84 -4.63 16.28
CA ALA A 16 -6.21 -5.10 16.11
C ALA A 16 -6.33 -6.31 15.16
N GLY A 17 -5.21 -6.83 14.62
CA GLY A 17 -5.21 -7.89 13.61
C GLY A 17 -5.81 -7.46 12.27
N ALA A 18 -5.81 -6.16 12.00
CA ALA A 18 -6.40 -5.56 10.81
C ALA A 18 -5.35 -4.84 9.97
N ALA A 19 -5.75 -4.42 8.76
CA ALA A 19 -4.95 -3.58 7.89
C ALA A 19 -5.57 -2.19 7.78
N VAL A 20 -4.75 -1.17 7.55
CA VAL A 20 -5.20 0.20 7.27
C VAL A 20 -5.89 0.24 5.90
N TRP A 21 -5.43 -0.57 4.97
CA TRP A 21 -5.95 -0.66 3.60
C TRP A 21 -6.54 -2.03 3.29
N SER A 22 -7.40 -2.09 2.27
CA SER A 22 -7.87 -3.37 1.73
C SER A 22 -6.71 -4.19 1.18
N ARG A 23 -6.87 -5.52 1.19
CA ARG A 23 -5.84 -6.47 0.78
C ARG A 23 -5.56 -6.48 -0.72
N GLU A 24 -6.61 -6.37 -1.55
CA GLU A 24 -6.45 -6.37 -3.00
C GLU A 24 -5.73 -5.11 -3.49
N PRO A 25 -4.99 -5.20 -4.62
CA PRO A 25 -4.41 -4.03 -5.28
C PRO A 25 -5.45 -2.92 -5.49
N ASN A 26 -4.98 -1.68 -5.52
CA ASN A 26 -5.85 -0.60 -5.92
C ASN A 26 -6.30 -0.81 -7.37
N ALA A 27 -7.62 -0.90 -7.61
CA ALA A 27 -8.18 -1.10 -8.95
C ALA A 27 -7.69 -0.07 -9.98
N TRP A 28 -7.43 1.18 -9.56
CA TRP A 28 -6.87 2.20 -10.44
C TRP A 28 -5.40 1.91 -10.80
N ILE A 29 -4.60 1.44 -9.84
CA ILE A 29 -3.22 1.03 -10.10
C ILE A 29 -3.20 -0.17 -11.04
N GLU A 30 -4.04 -1.18 -10.81
CA GLU A 30 -4.19 -2.32 -11.70
C GLU A 30 -4.54 -1.87 -13.13
N GLN A 31 -5.55 -1.01 -13.28
CA GLN A 31 -5.98 -0.49 -14.58
C GLN A 31 -4.85 0.25 -15.32
N VAL A 32 -4.08 1.09 -14.64
CA VAL A 32 -3.01 1.87 -15.27
C VAL A 32 -1.81 0.98 -15.60
N THR A 33 -1.34 0.21 -14.62
CA THR A 33 -0.12 -0.61 -14.75
C THR A 33 -0.30 -1.79 -15.70
N GLY A 34 -1.52 -2.35 -15.82
CA GLY A 34 -1.82 -3.42 -16.77
C GLY A 34 -1.64 -3.02 -18.24
N THR A 35 -1.51 -1.73 -18.55
CA THR A 35 -1.23 -1.23 -19.91
C THR A 35 0.25 -0.98 -20.20
N LEU A 36 1.11 -1.04 -19.18
CA LEU A 36 2.54 -0.77 -19.29
C LEU A 36 3.30 -2.05 -19.66
N ALA A 37 4.38 -1.92 -20.43
CA ALA A 37 5.31 -3.02 -20.64
C ALA A 37 5.99 -3.38 -19.29
N PRO A 38 6.22 -4.68 -19.00
CA PRO A 38 6.95 -5.09 -17.81
C PRO A 38 8.31 -4.40 -17.68
N GLY A 39 8.69 -4.01 -16.47
CA GLY A 39 9.91 -3.28 -16.19
C GLY A 39 10.16 -3.12 -14.69
N THR A 40 11.08 -2.24 -14.33
CA THR A 40 11.35 -1.90 -12.92
C THR A 40 10.39 -0.81 -12.46
N ALA A 41 9.68 -1.05 -11.36
CA ALA A 41 8.78 -0.10 -10.72
C ALA A 41 9.16 0.09 -9.24
N ILE A 42 8.79 1.25 -8.68
CA ILE A 42 8.97 1.57 -7.26
C ILE A 42 7.62 2.02 -6.68
N ASP A 43 7.19 1.40 -5.57
CA ASP A 43 6.00 1.80 -4.82
C ASP A 43 6.40 2.71 -3.65
N LEU A 44 6.17 4.01 -3.81
CA LEU A 44 6.51 5.02 -2.81
C LEU A 44 5.34 5.22 -1.84
N ALA A 45 5.66 5.27 -0.55
CA ALA A 45 4.67 5.29 0.52
C ALA A 45 3.69 4.09 0.45
N ALA A 46 4.24 2.91 0.13
CA ALA A 46 3.50 1.66 -0.10
C ALA A 46 2.63 1.18 1.08
N GLY A 47 2.84 1.72 2.28
CA GLY A 47 2.11 1.32 3.47
C GLY A 47 2.34 -0.16 3.76
N GLU A 48 1.27 -0.95 3.68
CA GLU A 48 1.29 -2.41 3.86
C GLU A 48 1.72 -3.18 2.59
N GLY A 49 2.06 -2.47 1.51
CA GLY A 49 2.65 -3.07 0.31
C GLY A 49 1.67 -3.66 -0.69
N ARG A 50 0.35 -3.46 -0.52
CA ARG A 50 -0.70 -4.17 -1.30
C ARG A 50 -0.60 -4.11 -2.83
N ASN A 51 0.18 -3.18 -3.40
CA ASN A 51 0.35 -3.06 -4.86
C ASN A 51 1.65 -3.69 -5.37
N ALA A 52 2.51 -4.19 -4.49
CA ALA A 52 3.84 -4.71 -4.79
C ALA A 52 4.15 -6.05 -4.08
N LEU A 53 3.15 -6.69 -3.47
CA LEU A 53 3.24 -8.03 -2.84
C LEU A 53 3.05 -9.17 -3.85
#